data_AF-A0AAW5WUD5-F1
#
_entry.id   AF-A0AAW5WUD5-F1
#
_cell.length_a   1.000
_cell.length_b   1.000
_cell.length_c   1.000
_cell.angle_alpha   90.00
_cell.angle_beta   90.00
_cell.angle_gamma   90.00
#
_symmetry.space_group_name_H-M   'P 1'
#
loop_
_entity.id
_entity.type
_entity.pdbx_description
1 polymer ?
#
loop_
_entity_poly.entity_id
_entity_poly.type
_entity_poly.pdbx_seq_one_letter_code
_entity_poly.pdbx_strand_id
1 'polypeptide(L)'
;MNELEINGKTYPIKFNHRFYDRIVSEYARKNKDSNVDGFNNLIEGLISQDPDAVINAYRCACQSKSLPSVNAVGDALEESGVFDSADVFNNVYKEIKANGFLAMKIHHLLYLLKDAWKNSEVALKVVRQKTNKSDQKNLREAELGVEVAKQNYELAKKQLQELSK
;
A
#
# COMPACT_ATOMS: atom_id res chain seq x y z
N MET A 1 -5.93 -15.71 -9.42
CA MET A 1 -5.39 -16.10 -10.75
C MET A 1 -4.07 -16.86 -10.54
N ASN A 2 -3.88 -18.03 -11.16
CA ASN A 2 -2.73 -18.90 -10.84
C ASN A 2 -1.55 -18.77 -11.82
N GLU A 3 -1.81 -18.31 -13.05
CA GLU A 3 -0.81 -18.09 -14.08
C GLU A 3 -1.27 -16.97 -15.03
N LEU A 4 -0.31 -16.36 -15.71
CA LEU A 4 -0.52 -15.32 -16.72
C LEU A 4 0.34 -15.65 -17.94
N GLU A 5 -0.28 -15.68 -19.11
CA GLU A 5 0.44 -15.86 -20.37
C GLU A 5 0.91 -14.50 -20.89
N ILE A 6 2.19 -14.38 -21.22
CA ILE A 6 2.79 -13.13 -21.71
C ILE A 6 3.73 -13.49 -22.85
N ASN A 7 3.43 -13.01 -24.06
CA ASN A 7 4.23 -13.25 -25.27
C ASN A 7 4.51 -14.75 -25.52
N GLY A 8 3.48 -15.60 -25.40
CA GLY A 8 3.59 -17.05 -25.61
C GLY A 8 4.34 -17.81 -24.51
N LYS A 9 4.56 -17.18 -23.35
CA LYS A 9 5.17 -17.80 -22.17
C LYS A 9 4.25 -17.71 -20.97
N THR A 10 4.05 -18.84 -20.30
CA THR A 10 3.27 -18.92 -19.06
C THR A 10 4.11 -18.55 -17.84
N TYR A 11 3.60 -17.64 -17.03
CA TYR A 11 4.20 -17.20 -15.78
C TYR A 11 3.31 -17.62 -14.61
N PRO A 12 3.77 -18.50 -13.70
CA PRO A 12 3.03 -18.77 -12.47
C PRO A 12 2.94 -17.51 -11.61
N ILE A 13 1.76 -17.22 -11.06
CA ILE A 13 1.49 -16.05 -10.22
C ILE A 13 1.47 -16.49 -8.75
N LYS A 14 2.30 -15.87 -7.91
CA LYS A 14 2.29 -16.13 -6.45
C LYS A 14 2.54 -14.86 -5.64
N PHE A 15 1.60 -14.57 -4.72
CA PHE A 15 1.71 -13.54 -3.69
C PHE A 15 2.36 -14.13 -2.43
N ASN A 16 3.69 -14.08 -2.36
CA ASN A 16 4.50 -14.63 -1.26
C ASN A 16 5.65 -13.69 -0.86
N HIS A 17 6.60 -14.17 -0.03
CA HIS A 17 7.76 -13.36 0.38
C HIS A 17 8.57 -12.82 -0.81
N ARG A 18 8.74 -13.61 -1.87
CA ARG A 18 9.48 -13.17 -3.06
C ARG A 18 8.77 -12.04 -3.79
N PHE A 19 7.43 -12.07 -3.83
CA PHE A 19 6.63 -10.95 -4.32
C PHE A 19 6.88 -9.69 -3.48
N TYR A 20 6.91 -9.81 -2.15
CA TYR A 20 7.21 -8.69 -1.25
C TYR A 20 8.60 -8.11 -1.50
N ASP A 21 9.64 -8.93 -1.60
CA ASP A 21 11.00 -8.44 -1.83
C ASP A 21 11.08 -7.63 -3.13
N ARG A 22 10.37 -8.09 -4.16
CA ARG A 22 10.31 -7.42 -5.47
C ARG A 22 9.54 -6.13 -5.44
N ILE A 23 8.35 -6.11 -4.81
CA ILE A 23 7.55 -4.90 -4.79
C ILE A 23 8.29 -3.80 -4.01
N VAL A 24 8.94 -4.15 -2.90
CA VAL A 24 9.78 -3.22 -2.13
C VAL A 24 10.91 -2.65 -2.99
N SER A 25 11.58 -3.45 -3.83
CA SER A 25 12.69 -2.97 -4.66
C SER A 25 12.26 -2.26 -5.94
N GLU A 26 11.27 -2.81 -6.64
CA GLU A 26 10.87 -2.39 -8.00
C GLU A 26 9.87 -1.25 -7.96
N TYR A 27 8.95 -1.25 -6.99
CA TYR A 27 7.88 -0.25 -6.89
C TYR A 27 8.27 0.95 -6.00
N ALA A 28 9.36 0.85 -5.22
CA ALA A 28 9.96 2.02 -4.57
C ALA A 28 10.69 2.95 -5.56
N ARG A 29 11.31 2.40 -6.62
CA ARG A 29 12.19 3.16 -7.54
C ARG A 29 11.46 4.18 -8.42
N LYS A 30 10.14 4.05 -8.61
CA LYS A 30 9.34 5.03 -9.37
C LYS A 30 8.91 6.24 -8.53
N ASN A 31 8.84 6.10 -7.20
CA ASN A 31 8.38 7.15 -6.26
C ASN A 31 9.54 7.62 -5.36
N LYS A 32 10.59 8.19 -5.98
CA LYS A 32 11.88 8.55 -5.35
C LYS A 32 11.81 9.57 -4.20
N ASP A 33 10.67 10.22 -3.99
CA ASP A 33 10.51 11.27 -2.96
C ASP A 33 9.90 10.75 -1.65
N SER A 34 9.57 9.46 -1.56
CA SER A 34 8.92 8.91 -0.37
C SER A 34 9.90 8.03 0.43
N ASN A 35 10.03 8.30 1.73
CA ASN A 35 10.60 7.36 2.71
C ASN A 35 9.68 6.13 2.93
N VAL A 36 8.80 5.84 1.95
CA VAL A 36 7.73 4.85 2.01
C VAL A 36 8.17 3.68 1.15
N ASP A 37 8.16 2.47 1.73
CA ASP A 37 8.59 1.28 1.00
C ASP A 37 7.64 0.95 -0.17
N GLY A 38 8.14 0.20 -1.15
CA GLY A 38 7.34 -0.14 -2.34
C GLY A 38 6.11 -0.99 -2.05
N PHE A 39 6.01 -1.64 -0.87
CA PHE A 39 4.81 -2.36 -0.50
C PHE A 39 3.70 -1.40 -0.04
N ASN A 40 4.04 -0.37 0.73
CA ASN A 40 3.10 0.66 1.13
C ASN A 40 2.57 1.44 -0.08
N ASN A 41 3.44 1.79 -1.04
CA ASN A 41 3.01 2.41 -2.30
C ASN A 41 2.00 1.54 -3.05
N LEU A 42 2.21 0.20 -3.06
CA LEU A 42 1.26 -0.71 -3.69
C LEU A 42 -0.11 -0.65 -2.99
N ILE A 43 -0.12 -0.71 -1.66
CA ILE A 43 -1.37 -0.65 -0.89
C ILE A 43 -2.08 0.69 -1.11
N GLU A 44 -1.36 1.80 -1.10
CA GLU A 44 -1.91 3.14 -1.40
C GLU A 44 -2.48 3.21 -2.81
N GLY A 45 -1.78 2.67 -3.82
CA GLY A 45 -2.27 2.58 -5.19
C GLY A 45 -3.53 1.74 -5.33
N LEU A 46 -3.63 0.61 -4.61
CA LEU A 46 -4.86 -0.20 -4.59
C LEU A 46 -6.03 0.56 -3.95
N ILE A 47 -5.76 1.34 -2.89
CA ILE A 47 -6.75 2.19 -2.22
C ILE A 47 -7.22 3.33 -3.14
N SER A 48 -6.31 3.97 -3.85
CA SER A 48 -6.59 5.08 -4.76
C SER A 48 -7.12 4.63 -6.13
N GLN A 49 -7.28 3.33 -6.33
CA GLN A 49 -7.70 2.71 -7.59
C GLN A 49 -6.77 3.06 -8.78
N ASP A 50 -5.47 3.12 -8.51
CA ASP A 50 -4.44 3.30 -9.53
C ASP A 50 -4.22 1.99 -10.32
N PRO A 51 -4.56 1.93 -11.63
CA PRO A 51 -4.37 0.73 -12.44
C PRO A 51 -2.91 0.23 -12.48
N ASP A 52 -1.94 1.14 -12.34
CA ASP A 52 -0.53 0.76 -12.29
C ASP A 52 -0.22 -0.13 -11.07
N ALA A 53 -0.95 0.02 -9.97
CA ALA A 53 -0.81 -0.83 -8.80
C ALA A 53 -1.16 -2.29 -9.12
N VAL A 54 -2.23 -2.53 -9.90
CA VAL A 54 -2.64 -3.86 -10.36
C VAL A 54 -1.55 -4.48 -11.25
N ILE A 55 -1.07 -3.72 -12.25
CA ILE A 55 -0.04 -4.20 -13.17
C ILE A 55 1.24 -4.56 -12.41
N ASN A 56 1.69 -3.70 -11.50
CA ASN A 56 2.91 -3.95 -10.72
C ASN A 56 2.74 -5.10 -9.72
N ALA A 57 1.55 -5.31 -9.18
CA ALA A 57 1.25 -6.47 -8.33
C ALA A 57 1.45 -7.78 -9.10
N TYR A 58 0.79 -7.92 -10.26
CA TYR A 58 0.93 -9.12 -11.10
C TYR A 58 2.35 -9.30 -11.63
N ARG A 59 3.00 -8.21 -12.09
CA ARG A 59 4.40 -8.25 -12.53
C ARG A 59 5.31 -8.80 -11.43
N CYS A 60 5.17 -8.33 -10.19
CA CYS A 60 6.02 -8.80 -9.09
C CYS A 60 5.67 -10.23 -8.65
N ALA A 61 4.43 -10.66 -8.84
CA ALA A 61 3.94 -11.99 -8.52
C ALA A 61 4.40 -13.07 -9.52
N CYS A 62 4.78 -12.69 -10.75
CA CYS A 62 5.34 -13.59 -11.76
C CYS A 62 6.57 -14.36 -11.27
N GLN A 63 6.50 -15.69 -11.18
CA GLN A 63 7.57 -16.56 -10.69
C GLN A 63 8.66 -16.85 -11.75
N SER A 64 9.29 -15.80 -12.28
CA SER A 64 10.41 -15.88 -13.23
C SER A 64 11.71 -15.35 -12.63
N LYS A 65 12.89 -15.64 -13.18
CA LYS A 65 14.15 -15.00 -12.75
C LYS A 65 14.20 -13.53 -13.17
N SER A 66 13.83 -13.25 -14.42
CA SER A 66 13.66 -11.90 -14.96
C SER A 66 12.17 -11.55 -15.04
N LEU A 67 11.79 -10.38 -14.55
CA LEU A 67 10.42 -9.92 -14.60
C LEU A 67 10.06 -9.49 -16.04
N PRO A 68 8.84 -9.78 -16.52
CA PRO A 68 8.34 -9.18 -17.77
C PRO A 68 8.31 -7.65 -17.67
N SER A 69 8.27 -6.96 -18.81
CA SER A 69 8.11 -5.50 -18.84
C SER A 69 6.72 -5.12 -18.33
N VAL A 70 6.58 -3.90 -17.80
CA VAL A 70 5.30 -3.39 -17.31
C VAL A 70 4.24 -3.41 -18.42
N ASN A 71 4.60 -2.95 -19.63
CA ASN A 71 3.69 -2.94 -20.77
C ASN A 71 3.21 -4.35 -21.15
N ALA A 72 4.12 -5.32 -21.24
CA ALA A 72 3.74 -6.69 -21.59
C ALA A 72 2.84 -7.34 -20.52
N VAL A 73 3.00 -6.97 -19.25
CA VAL A 73 2.04 -7.39 -18.21
C VAL A 73 0.70 -6.71 -18.38
N GLY A 74 0.68 -5.40 -18.65
CA GLY A 74 -0.55 -4.65 -18.91
C GLY A 74 -1.37 -5.25 -20.06
N ASP A 75 -0.71 -5.48 -21.20
CA ASP A 75 -1.33 -6.09 -22.39
C ASP A 75 -1.90 -7.48 -22.06
N ALA A 76 -1.14 -8.32 -21.36
CA ALA A 76 -1.60 -9.65 -20.97
C ALA A 76 -2.77 -9.63 -19.96
N LEU A 77 -2.81 -8.65 -19.06
CA LEU A 77 -3.91 -8.48 -18.12
C LEU A 77 -5.20 -8.00 -18.81
N GLU A 78 -5.07 -7.13 -19.80
CA GLU A 78 -6.17 -6.72 -20.68
C GLU A 78 -6.71 -7.93 -21.47
N GLU A 79 -5.82 -8.66 -22.15
CA GLU A 79 -6.19 -9.84 -22.95
C GLU A 79 -6.84 -10.97 -22.11
N SER A 80 -6.46 -11.08 -20.83
CA SER A 80 -7.04 -12.06 -19.90
C SER A 80 -8.32 -11.58 -19.21
N GLY A 81 -8.81 -10.38 -19.54
CA GLY A 81 -10.04 -9.82 -18.99
C GLY A 81 -9.95 -9.45 -17.50
N VAL A 82 -8.74 -9.27 -16.95
CA VAL A 82 -8.56 -8.90 -15.54
C VAL A 82 -9.15 -7.52 -15.26
N PHE A 83 -9.03 -6.59 -16.21
CA PHE A 83 -9.55 -5.22 -16.08
C PHE A 83 -11.06 -5.12 -16.34
N ASP A 84 -11.70 -6.15 -16.88
CA ASP A 84 -13.17 -6.20 -17.02
C ASP A 84 -13.87 -6.36 -15.67
N SER A 85 -13.15 -6.80 -14.63
CA SER A 85 -13.66 -6.94 -13.28
C SER A 85 -13.77 -5.59 -12.57
N ALA A 86 -14.98 -5.18 -12.22
CA ALA A 86 -15.24 -3.99 -11.37
C ALA A 86 -14.50 -4.05 -10.01
N ASP A 87 -14.19 -5.26 -9.52
CA ASP A 87 -13.52 -5.49 -8.24
C ASP A 87 -12.02 -5.82 -8.36
N VAL A 88 -11.36 -5.47 -9.48
CA VAL A 88 -9.95 -5.86 -9.73
C VAL A 88 -9.00 -5.49 -8.58
N PHE A 89 -9.18 -4.31 -7.98
CA PHE A 89 -8.38 -3.85 -6.83
C PHE A 89 -8.61 -4.70 -5.59
N ASN A 90 -9.87 -5.03 -5.28
CA ASN A 90 -10.23 -5.92 -4.17
C ASN A 90 -9.68 -7.32 -4.39
N ASN A 91 -9.72 -7.82 -5.63
CA ASN A 91 -9.20 -9.15 -5.97
C ASN A 91 -7.70 -9.24 -5.70
N VAL A 92 -6.92 -8.25 -6.15
CA VAL A 92 -5.48 -8.18 -5.86
C VAL A 92 -5.23 -8.09 -4.35
N TYR A 93 -5.99 -7.24 -3.64
CA TYR A 93 -5.83 -7.10 -2.21
C TYR A 93 -6.17 -8.40 -1.44
N LYS A 94 -7.21 -9.13 -1.86
CA LYS A 94 -7.59 -10.43 -1.29
C LYS A 94 -6.47 -11.46 -1.46
N GLU A 95 -5.81 -11.51 -2.62
CA GLU A 95 -4.66 -12.39 -2.86
C GLU A 95 -3.48 -12.05 -1.95
N ILE A 96 -3.20 -10.75 -1.74
CA ILE A 96 -2.17 -10.29 -0.78
C ILE A 96 -2.54 -10.73 0.64
N LYS A 97 -3.79 -10.48 1.07
CA LYS A 97 -4.26 -10.78 2.43
C LYS A 97 -4.36 -12.28 2.72
N ALA A 98 -4.60 -13.11 1.70
CA ALA A 98 -4.64 -14.56 1.85
C ALA A 98 -3.28 -15.15 2.25
N ASN A 99 -2.18 -14.45 1.97
CA ASN A 99 -0.86 -14.84 2.44
C ASN A 99 -0.58 -14.33 3.87
N GLY A 100 -0.29 -15.23 4.80
CA GLY A 100 -0.06 -14.89 6.21
C GLY A 100 1.08 -13.89 6.47
N PHE A 101 2.17 -13.96 5.70
CA PHE A 101 3.27 -13.00 5.83
C PHE A 101 2.89 -11.60 5.33
N LEU A 102 2.23 -11.52 4.16
CA LEU A 102 1.79 -10.24 3.60
C LEU A 102 0.67 -9.60 4.44
N ALA A 103 -0.23 -10.40 5.00
CA ALA A 103 -1.22 -9.94 5.97
C ALA A 103 -0.55 -9.30 7.20
N MET A 104 0.53 -9.90 7.73
CA MET A 104 1.30 -9.29 8.81
C MET A 104 1.95 -7.96 8.39
N LYS A 105 2.37 -7.81 7.13
CA LYS A 105 2.88 -6.53 6.61
C LYS A 105 1.80 -5.46 6.57
N ILE A 106 0.58 -5.79 6.15
CA ILE A 106 -0.57 -4.88 6.21
C ILE A 106 -0.88 -4.48 7.66
N HIS A 107 -0.86 -5.45 8.59
CA HIS A 107 -1.05 -5.16 10.02
C HIS A 107 0.05 -4.24 10.57
N HIS A 108 1.31 -4.46 10.16
CA HIS A 108 2.42 -3.61 10.56
C HIS A 108 2.27 -2.17 10.05
N LEU A 109 1.83 -1.98 8.80
CA LEU A 109 1.51 -0.66 8.25
C LEU A 109 0.47 0.08 9.12
N LEU A 110 -0.64 -0.59 9.44
CA LEU A 110 -1.67 -0.02 10.32
C LEU A 110 -1.15 0.28 11.73
N TYR A 111 -0.27 -0.57 12.26
CA TYR A 111 0.38 -0.34 13.54
C TYR A 111 1.22 0.94 13.51
N LEU A 112 2.06 1.14 12.49
CA LEU A 112 2.90 2.33 12.36
C LEU A 112 2.08 3.62 12.28
N LEU A 113 0.99 3.64 11.52
CA LEU A 113 0.09 4.79 11.45
C LEU A 113 -0.57 5.09 12.80
N LYS A 114 -1.01 4.04 13.51
CA LYS A 114 -1.59 4.16 14.85
C LYS A 114 -0.56 4.70 15.85
N ASP A 115 0.66 4.18 15.81
CA ASP A 115 1.76 4.60 16.68
C ASP A 115 2.13 6.06 16.43
N ALA A 116 2.21 6.49 15.16
CA ALA A 116 2.44 7.89 14.80
C ALA A 116 1.36 8.83 15.38
N TRP A 117 0.08 8.43 15.30
CA TRP A 117 -1.01 9.16 15.95
C TRP A 117 -0.85 9.19 17.48
N LYS A 118 -0.51 8.07 18.13
CA LYS A 118 -0.32 8.05 19.59
C LYS A 118 0.87 8.89 20.03
N ASN A 119 1.95 8.90 19.26
CA ASN A 119 3.12 9.74 19.53
C ASN A 119 2.79 11.23 19.37
N SER A 120 1.96 11.61 18.39
CA SER A 120 1.50 12.99 18.25
C SER A 120 0.59 13.43 19.41
N GLU A 121 -0.28 12.54 19.93
CA GLU A 121 -1.05 12.80 21.15
C GLU A 121 -0.16 13.06 22.38
N VAL A 122 0.93 12.30 22.52
CA VAL A 122 1.91 12.50 23.60
C VAL A 122 2.64 13.83 23.41
N ALA A 123 3.07 14.16 22.20
CA ALA A 123 3.71 15.44 21.90
C ALA A 123 2.78 16.63 22.21
N LEU A 124 1.50 16.55 21.85
CA LEU A 124 0.51 17.58 22.17
C LEU A 124 0.35 17.78 23.70
N LYS A 125 0.38 16.70 24.49
CA LYS A 125 0.34 16.81 25.97
C LYS A 125 1.54 17.59 26.50
N VAL A 126 2.74 17.36 25.96
CA VAL A 126 3.96 18.10 26.35
C VAL A 126 3.85 19.57 25.95
N VAL A 127 3.37 19.87 24.73
CA VAL A 127 3.14 21.24 24.28
C VAL A 127 2.17 21.94 25.23
N ARG A 128 1.01 21.33 25.54
CA ARG A 128 0.01 21.90 26.47
C ARG A 128 0.58 22.23 27.85
N GLN A 129 1.46 21.38 28.40
CA GLN A 129 2.08 21.61 29.71
C GLN A 129 3.10 22.75 29.71
N LYS A 130 3.68 23.09 28.56
CA LYS A 130 4.72 24.12 28.42
C LYS A 130 4.22 25.44 27.81
N THR A 131 2.95 25.49 27.39
CA THR A 131 2.37 26.62 26.66
C THR A 131 1.98 27.76 27.62
N ASN A 132 2.51 28.97 27.38
CA ASN A 132 2.06 30.20 28.02
C ASN A 132 1.07 30.95 27.09
N LYS A 133 0.39 32.02 27.57
CA LYS A 133 -0.58 32.80 26.76
C LYS A 133 -0.06 33.30 25.40
N SER A 134 1.25 33.42 25.21
CA SER A 134 1.91 33.84 23.96
C SER A 134 2.06 32.72 22.91
N ASP A 135 1.87 31.44 23.27
CA ASP A 135 2.22 30.28 22.43
C ASP A 135 0.99 29.59 21.79
N GLN A 136 -0.16 30.27 21.73
CA GLN A 136 -1.41 29.67 21.21
C GLN A 136 -1.31 29.18 19.76
N LYS A 137 -0.45 29.80 18.93
CA LYS A 137 -0.21 29.34 17.55
C LYS A 137 0.42 27.94 17.53
N ASN A 138 1.44 27.72 18.36
CA ASN A 138 2.14 26.43 18.45
C ASN A 138 1.21 25.34 18.99
N LEU A 139 0.35 25.68 19.95
CA LEU A 139 -0.68 24.76 20.45
C LEU A 139 -1.65 24.34 19.34
N ARG A 140 -2.15 25.30 18.54
CA ARG A 140 -3.08 25.02 17.45
C ARG A 140 -2.44 24.18 16.34
N GLU A 141 -1.18 24.43 16.01
CA GLU A 141 -0.42 23.62 15.04
C GLU A 141 -0.24 22.18 15.54
N ALA A 142 0.08 22.00 16.82
CA ALA A 142 0.18 20.67 17.43
C ALA A 142 -1.17 19.93 17.44
N GLU A 143 -2.27 20.63 17.74
CA GLU A 143 -3.63 20.07 17.69
C GLU A 143 -4.02 19.62 16.28
N LEU A 144 -3.73 20.44 15.27
CA LEU A 144 -3.94 20.09 13.87
C LEU A 144 -3.11 18.87 13.47
N GLY A 145 -1.85 18.78 13.90
CA GLY A 145 -0.99 17.63 13.63
C GLY A 145 -1.54 16.32 14.20
N VAL A 146 -2.12 16.33 15.40
CA VAL A 146 -2.79 15.16 15.98
C VAL A 146 -4.01 14.76 15.17
N GLU A 147 -4.85 15.72 14.79
CA GLU A 147 -6.07 15.44 14.03
C GLU A 147 -5.76 14.87 12.64
N VAL A 148 -4.75 15.40 11.94
CA VAL A 148 -4.28 14.85 10.65
C VAL A 148 -3.79 13.41 10.83
N ALA A 149 -2.96 13.13 11.84
CA ALA A 149 -2.44 11.79 12.06
C ALA A 149 -3.56 10.77 12.37
N LYS A 150 -4.56 11.19 13.14
CA LYS A 150 -5.76 10.39 13.44
C LYS A 150 -6.59 10.11 12.19
N GLN A 151 -6.84 11.14 11.37
CA GLN A 151 -7.59 10.98 10.12
C GLN A 151 -6.89 10.04 9.16
N ASN A 152 -5.56 10.15 9.03
CA ASN A 152 -4.78 9.23 8.21
C ASN A 152 -4.91 7.77 8.68
N TYR A 153 -4.84 7.52 9.99
CA TYR A 153 -5.03 6.17 10.54
C TYR A 153 -6.45 5.62 10.28
N GLU A 154 -7.49 6.38 10.59
CA GLU A 154 -8.87 5.92 10.42
C GLU A 154 -9.26 5.74 8.95
N LEU A 155 -8.79 6.64 8.07
CA LEU A 155 -9.01 6.53 6.63
C LEU A 155 -8.35 5.27 6.06
N ALA A 156 -7.06 5.05 6.35
CA ALA A 156 -6.34 3.86 5.88
C ALA A 156 -7.00 2.57 6.40
N LYS A 157 -7.40 2.55 7.67
CA LYS A 157 -8.12 1.41 8.27
C LYS A 157 -9.45 1.14 7.56
N LYS A 158 -10.24 2.18 7.28
CA LYS A 158 -11.53 2.05 6.58
C LYS A 158 -11.34 1.54 5.15
N GLN A 159 -10.41 2.13 4.40
CA GLN A 159 -10.15 1.75 3.01
C GLN A 159 -9.64 0.30 2.90
N LEU A 160 -8.76 -0.13 3.80
CA LEU A 160 -8.30 -1.52 3.85
C LEU A 160 -9.42 -2.51 4.21
N GLN A 161 -10.39 -2.08 5.04
CA GLN A 161 -11.60 -2.87 5.31
C GLN A 161 -12.52 -2.94 4.09
N GLU A 162 -12.62 -1.88 3.30
CA GLU A 162 -13.39 -1.86 2.05
C GLU A 162 -12.78 -2.76 0.98
N LEU A 163 -11.46 -2.73 0.81
CA LEU A 163 -10.73 -3.66 -0.07
C LEU A 163 -10.86 -5.13 0.37
N SER A 164 -11.20 -5.38 1.64
CA SER A 164 -11.42 -6.72 2.19
C SER A 164 -12.82 -7.30 1.92
N LYS A 165 -13.78 -6.50 1.42
CA LYS A 165 -15.14 -6.94 1.10
C LYS A 165 -15.15 -7.66 -0.24
#